data_AF-A0AAU6Z6Q3-F1
#
_entry.id   AF-A0AAU6Z6Q3-F1
#
_cell.length_a   1.000
_cell.length_b   1.000
_cell.length_c   1.000
_cell.angle_alpha   90.00
_cell.angle_beta   90.00
_cell.angle_gamma   90.00
#
_symmetry.space_group_name_H-M   'P 1'
#
loop_
_entity.id
_entity.type
_entity.pdbx_description
1 polymer ?
#
loop_
_entity_poly.entity_id
_entity_poly.type
_entity_poly.pdbx_seq_one_letter_code
_entity_poly.pdbx_strand_id
1 'polypeptide(L)'
;MSAPAMPGHERLLRVVLATAIVGGPLGYLVGGLLAPAIHGSARSTIDANAAANPVTNAVHLTAFVVASFLLPVGAAGLAHLAYRRTPWLASIGGLLGVLGWLLFSALAALDDLANTMAHVPDRSSYVALLDRFTNGAVMSAYLLVYVICHLVAYVMFGIALRRARVIPLWSAWAMIASSPFTIAAFALPGEPGPIAVAVGVAALTLLLIGSLPAAQAMATWHSPSGP
;
A
#
# COMPACT_ATOMS: atom_id res chain seq x y z
N MET A 1 -8.06 41.16 12.83
CA MET A 1 -6.82 40.83 12.08
C MET A 1 -7.09 39.57 11.27
N SER A 2 -7.07 39.67 9.95
CA SER A 2 -7.22 38.54 9.04
C SER A 2 -5.95 37.68 9.13
N ALA A 3 -6.09 36.37 9.31
CA ALA A 3 -4.95 35.47 9.23
C ALA A 3 -4.30 35.58 7.83
N PRO A 4 -2.96 35.60 7.73
CA PRO A 4 -2.28 35.63 6.44
C PRO A 4 -2.70 34.42 5.59
N ALA A 5 -2.99 34.67 4.31
CA ALA A 5 -3.34 33.61 3.38
C ALA A 5 -2.18 32.62 3.22
N MET A 6 -2.48 31.33 3.30
CA MET A 6 -1.50 30.26 3.15
C MET A 6 -0.86 30.30 1.75
N PRO A 7 0.47 30.15 1.63
CA PRO A 7 1.13 30.07 0.34
C PRO A 7 0.56 28.93 -0.53
N GLY A 8 0.44 29.17 -1.84
CA GLY A 8 -0.17 28.19 -2.76
C GLY A 8 0.53 26.82 -2.80
N HIS A 9 1.84 26.78 -2.62
CA HIS A 9 2.62 25.53 -2.61
C HIS A 9 2.34 24.67 -1.37
N GLU A 10 2.11 25.27 -0.19
CA GLU A 10 1.75 24.52 1.02
C GLU A 10 0.36 23.88 0.87
N ARG A 11 -0.58 24.63 0.29
CA ARG A 11 -1.92 24.11 -0.02
C ARG A 11 -1.85 22.93 -0.99
N LEU A 12 -1.05 23.06 -2.07
CA LEU A 12 -0.84 21.98 -3.04
C LEU A 12 -0.25 20.73 -2.37
N LEU A 13 0.82 20.90 -1.58
CA LEU A 13 1.46 19.79 -0.87
C LEU A 13 0.46 19.04 0.02
N ARG A 14 -0.39 19.75 0.77
CA ARG A 14 -1.41 19.11 1.63
C ARG A 14 -2.43 18.33 0.86
N VAL A 15 -2.91 18.86 -0.27
CA VAL A 15 -3.85 18.15 -1.14
C VAL A 15 -3.20 16.88 -1.68
N VAL A 16 -1.95 16.96 -2.14
CA VAL A 16 -1.20 15.79 -2.63
C VAL A 16 -1.03 14.75 -1.53
N LEU A 17 -0.57 15.14 -0.34
CA LEU A 17 -0.36 14.22 0.78
C LEU A 17 -1.68 13.60 1.27
N ALA A 18 -2.74 14.40 1.43
CA ALA A 18 -4.05 13.89 1.84
C ALA A 18 -4.62 12.90 0.80
N THR A 19 -4.46 13.21 -0.48
CA THR A 19 -4.86 12.31 -1.57
C THR A 19 -4.04 11.02 -1.53
N ALA A 20 -2.73 11.10 -1.33
CA ALA A 20 -1.86 9.93 -1.28
C ALA A 20 -2.15 9.01 -0.07
N ILE A 21 -2.46 9.58 1.10
CA ILE A 21 -2.80 8.84 2.32
C ILE A 21 -3.99 7.89 2.12
N VAL A 22 -4.98 8.28 1.31
CA VAL A 22 -6.19 7.45 1.06
C VAL A 22 -6.13 6.76 -0.29
N GLY A 23 -5.65 7.45 -1.31
CA GLY A 23 -5.57 6.96 -2.69
C GLY A 23 -4.61 5.77 -2.84
N GLY A 24 -3.52 5.73 -2.07
CA GLY A 24 -2.62 4.58 -2.04
C GLY A 24 -3.32 3.29 -1.58
N PRO A 25 -3.84 3.24 -0.34
CA PRO A 25 -4.60 2.08 0.15
C PRO A 25 -5.82 1.73 -0.70
N LEU A 26 -6.53 2.73 -1.25
CA LEU A 26 -7.66 2.51 -2.14
C LEU A 26 -7.23 1.84 -3.44
N GLY A 27 -6.16 2.33 -4.08
CA GLY A 27 -5.61 1.74 -5.30
C GLY A 27 -5.13 0.31 -5.07
N TYR A 28 -4.49 0.05 -3.92
CA TYR A 28 -4.12 -1.31 -3.54
C TYR A 28 -5.37 -2.19 -3.39
N LEU A 29 -6.38 -1.74 -2.62
CA LEU A 29 -7.60 -2.52 -2.40
C LEU A 29 -8.32 -2.84 -3.71
N VAL A 30 -8.52 -1.84 -4.58
CA VAL A 30 -9.17 -2.03 -5.89
C VAL A 30 -8.35 -2.98 -6.75
N GLY A 31 -7.03 -2.77 -6.84
CA GLY A 31 -6.18 -3.67 -7.61
C GLY A 31 -6.23 -5.10 -7.09
N GLY A 32 -6.14 -5.31 -5.77
CA GLY A 32 -6.19 -6.63 -5.16
C GLY A 32 -7.54 -7.33 -5.36
N LEU A 33 -8.65 -6.61 -5.28
CA LEU A 33 -9.99 -7.16 -5.52
C LEU A 33 -10.23 -7.59 -6.97
N LEU A 34 -9.55 -6.94 -7.91
CA LEU A 34 -9.71 -7.19 -9.34
C LEU A 34 -8.57 -8.05 -9.93
N ALA A 35 -7.58 -8.41 -9.12
CA ALA A 35 -6.45 -9.23 -9.54
C ALA A 35 -6.94 -10.63 -9.95
N PRO A 36 -6.54 -11.13 -11.14
CA PRO A 36 -6.99 -12.43 -11.63
C PRO A 36 -6.38 -13.61 -10.84
N ALA A 37 -5.22 -13.40 -10.22
CA ALA A 37 -4.59 -14.33 -9.31
C ALA A 37 -3.90 -13.56 -8.18
N ILE A 38 -3.88 -14.16 -6.99
CA ILE A 38 -3.17 -13.65 -5.83
C ILE A 38 -2.42 -14.85 -5.24
N HIS A 39 -1.12 -14.71 -4.95
CA HIS A 39 -0.26 -15.76 -4.36
C HIS A 39 -0.34 -17.16 -5.00
N GLY A 40 -0.60 -17.23 -6.30
CA GLY A 40 -0.62 -18.50 -7.03
C GLY A 40 0.75 -18.88 -7.57
N SER A 41 0.91 -20.14 -7.97
CA SER A 41 2.03 -20.57 -8.82
C SER A 41 2.17 -19.69 -10.08
N ALA A 42 3.38 -19.67 -10.68
CA ALA A 42 3.60 -18.95 -11.95
C ALA A 42 2.64 -19.42 -13.06
N ARG A 43 2.35 -20.72 -13.11
CA ARG A 43 1.40 -21.28 -14.08
C ARG A 43 -0.02 -20.79 -13.85
N SER A 44 -0.54 -20.91 -12.62
CA SER A 44 -1.90 -20.46 -12.29
C SER A 44 -2.06 -18.97 -12.51
N THR A 45 -1.03 -18.17 -12.23
CA THR A 45 -1.05 -16.72 -12.48
C THR A 45 -1.14 -16.39 -13.98
N ILE A 46 -0.36 -17.06 -14.83
CA ILE A 46 -0.40 -16.88 -16.29
C ILE A 46 -1.75 -17.33 -16.86
N ASP A 47 -2.25 -18.50 -16.46
CA ASP A 47 -3.52 -19.03 -16.94
C ASP A 47 -4.72 -18.17 -16.48
N ALA A 48 -4.69 -17.66 -15.25
CA ALA A 48 -5.72 -16.75 -14.75
C ALA A 48 -5.74 -15.42 -15.50
N ASN A 49 -4.57 -14.83 -15.79
CA ASN A 49 -4.48 -13.62 -16.62
C ASN A 49 -4.99 -13.85 -18.04
N ALA A 50 -4.74 -15.02 -18.63
CA ALA A 50 -5.23 -15.35 -19.97
C ALA A 50 -6.76 -15.53 -20.02
N ALA A 51 -7.37 -15.92 -18.89
CA ALA A 51 -8.82 -16.08 -18.75
C ALA A 51 -9.53 -14.82 -18.24
N ALA A 52 -8.78 -13.80 -17.82
CA ALA A 52 -9.31 -12.60 -17.20
C ALA A 52 -10.12 -11.75 -18.19
N ASN A 53 -11.14 -11.05 -17.68
CA ASN A 53 -11.77 -9.98 -18.45
C ASN A 53 -10.74 -8.85 -18.72
N PRO A 54 -10.49 -8.45 -19.97
CA PRO A 54 -9.44 -7.48 -20.30
C PRO A 54 -9.64 -6.11 -19.62
N VAL A 55 -10.89 -5.66 -19.48
CA VAL A 55 -11.20 -4.38 -18.85
C VAL A 55 -10.92 -4.45 -17.35
N THR A 56 -11.38 -5.51 -16.68
CA THR A 56 -11.12 -5.71 -15.24
C THR A 56 -9.62 -5.81 -14.96
N ASN A 57 -8.87 -6.55 -15.80
CA ASN A 57 -7.43 -6.70 -15.61
C ASN A 57 -6.69 -5.38 -15.82
N ALA A 58 -7.07 -4.58 -16.82
CA ALA A 58 -6.51 -3.25 -17.04
C ALA A 58 -6.77 -2.30 -15.85
N VAL A 59 -7.95 -2.36 -15.24
CA VAL A 59 -8.26 -1.58 -14.02
C VAL A 59 -7.40 -2.04 -12.85
N HIS A 60 -7.24 -3.36 -12.65
CA HIS A 60 -6.34 -3.93 -11.64
C HIS A 60 -4.90 -3.38 -11.79
N LEU A 61 -4.31 -3.52 -12.98
CA LEU A 61 -2.94 -3.08 -13.26
C LEU A 61 -2.79 -1.57 -13.07
N THR A 62 -3.73 -0.78 -13.58
CA THR A 62 -3.73 0.68 -13.41
C THR A 62 -3.81 1.07 -11.93
N ALA A 63 -4.66 0.40 -11.16
CA ALA A 63 -4.82 0.66 -9.74
C ALA A 63 -3.53 0.35 -8.95
N PHE A 64 -2.83 -0.75 -9.28
CA PHE A 64 -1.54 -1.09 -8.69
C PHE A 64 -0.43 -0.10 -9.08
N VAL A 65 -0.37 0.33 -10.35
CA VAL A 65 0.57 1.36 -10.79
C VAL A 65 0.33 2.66 -10.01
N VAL A 66 -0.92 3.14 -9.93
CA VAL A 66 -1.26 4.35 -9.16
C VAL A 66 -0.89 4.18 -7.68
N ALA A 67 -1.21 3.03 -7.09
CA ALA A 67 -0.88 2.73 -5.69
C ALA A 67 0.63 2.75 -5.44
N SER A 68 1.46 2.26 -6.38
CA SER A 68 2.92 2.24 -6.25
C SER A 68 3.55 3.64 -6.10
N PHE A 69 2.93 4.67 -6.64
CA PHE A 69 3.36 6.06 -6.44
C PHE A 69 2.74 6.69 -5.20
N LEU A 70 1.46 6.43 -4.94
CA LEU A 70 0.74 7.08 -3.84
C LEU A 70 1.09 6.52 -2.47
N LEU A 71 1.36 5.23 -2.33
CA LEU A 71 1.67 4.59 -1.04
C LEU A 71 2.94 5.14 -0.36
N PRO A 72 4.11 5.26 -1.04
CA PRO A 72 5.28 5.87 -0.41
C PRO A 72 5.06 7.36 -0.07
N VAL A 73 4.34 8.10 -0.93
CA VAL A 73 3.98 9.50 -0.66
C VAL A 73 3.01 9.62 0.52
N GLY A 74 2.06 8.69 0.64
CA GLY A 74 1.12 8.60 1.76
C GLY A 74 1.84 8.32 3.07
N ALA A 75 2.81 7.40 3.07
CA ALA A 75 3.67 7.14 4.23
C ALA A 75 4.46 8.38 4.67
N ALA A 76 5.03 9.14 3.72
CA ALA A 76 5.67 10.41 4.00
C ALA A 76 4.68 11.45 4.56
N GLY A 77 3.45 11.47 4.07
CA GLY A 77 2.36 12.31 4.58
C GLY A 77 1.99 11.99 6.03
N LEU A 78 1.84 10.70 6.37
CA LEU A 78 1.56 10.25 7.75
C LEU A 78 2.70 10.61 8.70
N ALA A 79 3.95 10.42 8.26
CA ALA A 79 5.13 10.83 9.02
C ALA A 79 5.14 12.34 9.26
N HIS A 80 4.97 13.14 8.20
CA HIS A 80 4.94 14.60 8.28
C HIS A 80 3.88 15.08 9.28
N LEU A 81 2.69 14.49 9.24
CA LEU A 81 1.57 14.82 10.12
C LEU A 81 1.88 14.54 11.61
N ALA A 82 2.60 13.46 11.91
CA ALA A 82 2.96 13.09 13.27
C ALA A 82 4.25 13.77 13.78
N TYR A 83 5.10 14.27 12.88
CA TYR A 83 6.50 14.65 13.17
C TYR A 83 6.63 15.64 14.31
N ARG A 84 5.81 16.69 14.34
CA ARG A 84 5.92 17.76 15.37
C ARG A 84 5.73 17.27 16.80
N ARG A 85 4.91 16.23 17.01
CA ARG A 85 4.55 15.74 18.36
C ARG A 85 5.26 14.44 18.71
N THR A 86 5.63 13.64 17.71
CA THR A 86 6.29 12.34 17.91
C THR A 86 7.40 12.14 16.86
N PRO A 87 8.48 12.95 16.89
CA PRO A 87 9.47 12.99 15.81
C PRO A 87 10.18 11.66 15.57
N TRP A 88 10.51 10.92 16.63
CA TRP A 88 11.17 9.61 16.51
C TRP A 88 10.28 8.56 15.84
N LEU A 89 9.04 8.41 16.29
CA LEU A 89 8.10 7.45 15.70
C LEU A 89 7.76 7.84 14.26
N ALA A 90 7.59 9.13 14.00
CA ALA A 90 7.31 9.66 12.66
C ALA A 90 8.48 9.40 11.70
N SER A 91 9.72 9.62 12.14
CA SER A 91 10.91 9.45 11.27
C SER A 91 11.16 8.00 10.95
N ILE A 92 11.15 7.12 11.95
CA ILE A 92 11.39 5.68 11.75
C ILE A 92 10.22 5.07 10.96
N GLY A 93 8.97 5.36 11.35
CA GLY A 93 7.79 4.89 10.63
C GLY A 93 7.74 5.42 9.20
N GLY A 94 8.11 6.69 8.99
CA GLY A 94 8.22 7.32 7.67
C GLY A 94 9.24 6.64 6.77
N LEU A 95 10.45 6.42 7.28
CA LEU A 95 11.53 5.74 6.56
C LEU A 95 11.12 4.32 6.17
N LEU A 96 10.63 3.53 7.14
CA LEU A 96 10.16 2.17 6.89
C LEU A 96 8.97 2.14 5.92
N GLY A 97 8.03 3.07 6.06
CA GLY A 97 6.86 3.14 5.19
C GLY A 97 7.24 3.46 3.74
N VAL A 98 8.12 4.43 3.53
CA VAL A 98 8.62 4.77 2.19
C VAL A 98 9.41 3.61 1.59
N LEU A 99 10.37 3.04 2.32
CA LEU A 99 11.20 1.93 1.82
C LEU A 99 10.36 0.69 1.52
N GLY A 100 9.43 0.34 2.42
CA GLY A 100 8.51 -0.77 2.22
C GLY A 100 7.69 -0.56 0.95
N TRP A 101 6.98 0.56 0.86
CA TRP A 101 6.07 0.80 -0.25
C TRP A 101 6.75 1.08 -1.60
N LEU A 102 8.00 1.57 -1.62
CA LEU A 102 8.73 1.78 -2.87
C LEU A 102 8.93 0.46 -3.62
N LEU A 103 9.14 -0.65 -2.90
CA LEU A 103 9.30 -1.99 -3.48
C LEU A 103 7.98 -2.58 -4.02
N PHE A 104 6.83 -2.00 -3.69
CA PHE A 104 5.55 -2.42 -4.27
C PHE A 104 5.51 -2.22 -5.79
N SER A 105 6.27 -1.25 -6.33
CA SER A 105 6.41 -1.06 -7.78
C SER A 105 6.95 -2.30 -8.50
N ALA A 106 7.87 -3.04 -7.88
CA ALA A 106 8.38 -4.29 -8.44
C ALA A 106 7.31 -5.40 -8.45
N LEU A 107 6.43 -5.42 -7.44
CA LEU A 107 5.30 -6.36 -7.39
C LEU A 107 4.25 -6.02 -8.45
N ALA A 108 3.89 -4.74 -8.60
CA ALA A 108 2.99 -4.29 -9.66
C ALA A 108 3.55 -4.59 -11.06
N ALA A 109 4.87 -4.48 -11.26
CA ALA A 109 5.52 -4.84 -12.52
C ALA A 109 5.51 -6.36 -12.78
N LEU A 110 5.52 -7.20 -11.73
CA LEU A 110 5.35 -8.65 -11.88
C LEU A 110 3.94 -9.01 -12.37
N ASP A 111 2.91 -8.32 -11.88
CA ASP A 111 1.53 -8.53 -12.34
C ASP A 111 1.38 -8.16 -13.83
N ASP A 112 1.95 -7.03 -14.24
CA ASP A 112 1.96 -6.61 -15.66
C ASP A 112 2.77 -7.56 -16.55
N LEU A 113 3.90 -8.07 -16.04
CA LEU A 113 4.71 -9.07 -16.73
C LEU A 113 3.94 -10.38 -16.92
N ALA A 114 3.23 -10.85 -15.89
CA ALA A 114 2.41 -12.05 -15.96
C ALA A 114 1.24 -11.88 -16.94
N ASN A 115 0.58 -10.72 -16.95
CA ASN A 115 -0.42 -10.36 -17.94
C ASN A 115 0.15 -10.36 -19.37
N THR A 116 1.35 -9.82 -19.56
CA THR A 116 2.04 -9.83 -20.86
C THR A 116 2.34 -11.26 -21.32
N MET A 117 2.93 -12.07 -20.44
CA MET A 117 3.25 -13.48 -20.70
C MET A 117 2.01 -14.32 -21.05
N ALA A 118 0.84 -13.97 -20.48
CA ALA A 118 -0.43 -14.65 -20.76
C ALA A 118 -0.93 -14.46 -22.20
N HIS A 119 -0.49 -13.42 -22.90
CA HIS A 119 -1.01 -13.01 -24.21
C HIS A 119 0.02 -13.11 -25.34
N VAL A 120 1.24 -13.57 -25.06
CA VAL A 120 2.24 -13.88 -26.09
C VAL A 120 2.15 -15.35 -26.54
N PRO A 121 2.56 -15.67 -27.79
CA PRO A 121 2.64 -17.06 -28.26
C PRO A 121 3.51 -17.93 -27.34
N ASP A 122 3.16 -19.22 -27.23
CA ASP A 122 3.87 -20.20 -26.39
C ASP A 122 4.02 -19.77 -24.91
N ARG A 123 2.93 -19.28 -24.31
CA ARG A 123 2.88 -18.83 -22.91
C ARG A 123 3.42 -19.86 -21.90
N SER A 124 3.30 -21.16 -22.21
CA SER A 124 3.81 -22.27 -21.40
C SER A 124 5.33 -22.21 -21.19
N SER A 125 6.08 -21.69 -22.15
CA SER A 125 7.53 -21.57 -22.08
C SER A 125 8.00 -20.60 -20.99
N TYR A 126 7.17 -19.60 -20.64
CA TYR A 126 7.53 -18.58 -19.65
C TYR A 126 7.27 -18.99 -18.20
N VAL A 127 6.53 -20.07 -17.95
CA VAL A 127 6.18 -20.51 -16.58
C VAL A 127 7.43 -20.72 -15.72
N ALA A 128 8.43 -21.44 -16.25
CA ALA A 128 9.66 -21.72 -15.52
C ALA A 128 10.53 -20.47 -15.30
N LEU A 129 10.48 -19.51 -16.23
CA LEU A 129 11.18 -18.23 -16.11
C LEU A 129 10.55 -17.38 -15.02
N LEU A 130 9.23 -17.19 -15.06
CA LEU A 130 8.48 -16.41 -14.07
C LEU A 130 8.64 -17.01 -12.67
N ASP A 131 8.56 -18.34 -12.54
CA ASP A 131 8.75 -19.03 -11.27
C ASP A 131 10.15 -18.78 -10.67
N ARG A 132 11.20 -18.93 -11.47
CA ARG A 132 12.59 -18.66 -11.04
C ARG A 132 12.83 -17.20 -10.71
N PHE A 133 12.19 -16.28 -11.43
CA PHE A 133 12.36 -14.85 -11.21
C PHE A 133 11.66 -14.43 -9.91
N THR A 134 10.39 -14.80 -9.74
CA THR A 134 9.58 -14.46 -8.56
C THR A 134 10.13 -15.09 -7.28
N ASN A 135 10.56 -16.36 -7.34
CA ASN A 135 11.13 -17.07 -6.19
C ASN A 135 12.65 -16.94 -6.07
N GLY A 136 13.29 -16.16 -6.94
CA GLY A 136 14.72 -15.91 -6.90
C GLY A 136 15.14 -15.13 -5.65
N ALA A 137 16.42 -15.22 -5.27
CA ALA A 137 16.94 -14.58 -4.06
C ALA A 137 16.72 -13.06 -4.03
N VAL A 138 16.84 -12.39 -5.19
CA VAL A 138 16.65 -10.94 -5.30
C VAL A 138 15.19 -10.54 -5.06
N MET A 139 14.23 -11.17 -5.74
CA MET A 139 12.81 -10.87 -5.51
C MET A 139 12.35 -11.29 -4.13
N SER A 140 12.85 -12.40 -3.59
CA SER A 140 12.59 -12.80 -2.21
C SER A 140 13.09 -11.75 -1.21
N ALA A 141 14.26 -11.15 -1.45
CA ALA A 141 14.77 -10.05 -0.63
C ALA A 141 13.91 -8.80 -0.75
N TYR A 142 13.46 -8.44 -1.96
CA TYR A 142 12.54 -7.31 -2.15
C TYR A 142 11.22 -7.54 -1.44
N LEU A 143 10.64 -8.74 -1.56
CA LEU A 143 9.41 -9.10 -0.87
C LEU A 143 9.58 -9.05 0.65
N LEU A 144 10.69 -9.56 1.19
CA LEU A 144 10.96 -9.54 2.62
C LEU A 144 11.08 -8.10 3.15
N VAL A 145 11.83 -7.24 2.46
CA VAL A 145 11.97 -5.83 2.83
C VAL A 145 10.63 -5.11 2.73
N TYR A 146 9.88 -5.33 1.65
CA TYR A 146 8.52 -4.83 1.48
C TYR A 146 7.67 -5.20 2.70
N VAL A 147 7.54 -6.50 2.98
CA VAL A 147 6.70 -7.06 4.07
C VAL A 147 7.10 -6.46 5.42
N ILE A 148 8.36 -6.58 5.82
CA ILE A 148 8.79 -6.13 7.15
C ILE A 148 8.59 -4.62 7.31
N CYS A 149 9.06 -3.83 6.34
CA CYS A 149 9.09 -2.39 6.48
C CYS A 149 7.67 -1.80 6.49
N HIS A 150 6.78 -2.20 5.58
CA HIS A 150 5.44 -1.62 5.55
C HIS A 150 4.59 -2.05 6.75
N LEU A 151 4.69 -3.32 7.19
CA LEU A 151 3.91 -3.81 8.33
C LEU A 151 4.30 -3.11 9.63
N VAL A 152 5.61 -2.95 9.88
CA VAL A 152 6.09 -2.20 11.05
C VAL A 152 5.71 -0.73 10.94
N ALA A 153 5.81 -0.13 9.74
CA ALA A 153 5.47 1.27 9.52
C ALA A 153 4.04 1.61 9.95
N TYR A 154 3.03 0.80 9.59
CA TYR A 154 1.64 1.11 9.96
C TYR A 154 1.32 0.95 11.44
N VAL A 155 2.00 0.01 12.12
CA VAL A 155 1.93 -0.07 13.58
C VAL A 155 2.51 1.22 14.19
N MET A 156 3.67 1.66 13.69
CA MET A 156 4.30 2.89 14.16
C MET A 156 3.46 4.14 13.85
N PHE A 157 2.85 4.24 12.66
CA PHE A 157 1.99 5.35 12.29
C PHE A 157 0.74 5.43 13.17
N GLY A 158 0.07 4.30 13.42
CA GLY A 158 -1.07 4.27 14.33
C GLY A 158 -0.70 4.76 15.74
N ILE A 159 0.43 4.30 16.28
CA ILE A 159 0.94 4.75 17.60
C ILE A 159 1.32 6.24 17.55
N ALA A 160 2.06 6.67 16.53
CA ALA A 160 2.55 8.04 16.38
C ALA A 160 1.40 9.04 16.28
N LEU A 161 0.45 8.82 15.38
CA LEU A 161 -0.70 9.68 15.15
C LEU A 161 -1.64 9.70 16.35
N ARG A 162 -1.78 8.56 17.06
CA ARG A 162 -2.54 8.50 18.31
C ARG A 162 -1.88 9.30 19.42
N ARG A 163 -0.57 9.12 19.64
CA ARG A 163 0.20 9.88 20.65
C ARG A 163 0.24 11.37 20.33
N ALA A 164 0.31 11.70 19.04
CA ALA A 164 0.18 13.06 18.54
C ALA A 164 -1.26 13.60 18.67
N ARG A 165 -2.26 12.79 19.03
CA ARG A 165 -3.68 13.17 19.11
C ARG A 165 -4.20 13.82 17.82
N VAL A 166 -3.74 13.33 16.67
CA VAL A 166 -4.17 13.84 15.36
C VAL A 166 -5.39 13.08 14.84
N ILE A 167 -5.50 11.80 15.18
CA ILE A 167 -6.59 10.91 14.75
C ILE A 167 -7.32 10.30 15.96
N PRO A 168 -8.59 9.88 15.79
CA PRO A 168 -9.33 9.18 16.84
C PRO A 168 -8.73 7.79 17.13
N LEU A 169 -9.02 7.26 18.32
CA LEU A 169 -8.46 5.99 18.79
C LEU A 169 -8.81 4.80 17.88
N TRP A 170 -10.03 4.74 17.35
CA TRP A 170 -10.46 3.65 16.48
C TRP A 170 -9.65 3.60 15.17
N SER A 171 -9.29 4.76 14.62
CA SER A 171 -8.55 4.86 13.35
C SER A 171 -7.10 4.43 13.53
N ALA A 172 -6.49 4.82 14.66
CA ALA A 172 -5.18 4.32 15.05
C ALA A 172 -5.16 2.79 15.19
N TRP A 173 -6.17 2.21 15.86
CA TRP A 173 -6.28 0.75 16.00
C TRP A 173 -6.55 0.06 14.67
N ALA A 174 -7.35 0.64 13.76
CA ALA A 174 -7.56 0.09 12.43
C ALA A 174 -6.24 0.00 11.64
N MET A 175 -5.43 1.06 11.66
CA MET A 175 -4.09 1.05 11.04
C MET A 175 -3.19 -0.01 11.68
N ILE A 176 -3.14 -0.10 13.02
CA ILE A 176 -2.33 -1.10 13.74
C ILE A 176 -2.79 -2.52 13.41
N ALA A 177 -4.10 -2.77 13.38
CA ALA A 177 -4.69 -4.08 13.14
C ALA A 177 -4.57 -4.54 11.67
N SER A 178 -4.38 -3.63 10.72
CA SER A 178 -4.12 -4.00 9.32
C SER A 178 -2.88 -4.90 9.17
N SER A 179 -1.83 -4.65 9.95
CA SER A 179 -0.58 -5.44 9.89
C SER A 179 -0.74 -6.91 10.31
N PRO A 180 -1.26 -7.26 11.51
CA PRO A 180 -1.47 -8.66 11.88
C PRO A 180 -2.50 -9.37 11.00
N PHE A 181 -3.51 -8.68 10.47
CA PHE A 181 -4.41 -9.27 9.47
C PHE A 181 -3.68 -9.58 8.17
N THR A 182 -2.81 -8.68 7.71
CA THR A 182 -1.96 -8.95 6.54
C THR A 182 -1.10 -10.19 6.81
N ILE A 183 -0.39 -10.26 7.94
CA ILE A 183 0.40 -11.45 8.31
C ILE A 183 -0.45 -12.72 8.30
N ALA A 184 -1.65 -12.68 8.88
CA ALA A 184 -2.56 -13.81 8.90
C ALA A 184 -3.00 -14.25 7.49
N ALA A 185 -3.19 -13.32 6.56
CA ALA A 185 -3.51 -13.64 5.16
C ALA A 185 -2.39 -14.44 4.46
N PHE A 186 -1.13 -14.20 4.84
CA PHE A 186 0.05 -14.87 4.27
C PHE A 186 0.52 -16.11 5.05
N ALA A 187 0.15 -16.23 6.33
CA ALA A 187 0.58 -17.34 7.18
C ALA A 187 -0.23 -18.62 6.95
N LEU A 188 -1.36 -18.54 6.24
CA LEU A 188 -2.19 -19.69 5.92
C LEU A 188 -1.51 -20.55 4.83
N PRO A 189 -1.27 -21.85 5.08
CA PRO A 189 -0.57 -22.71 4.13
C PRO A 189 -1.42 -23.06 2.91
N GLY A 190 -0.78 -23.14 1.74
CA GLY A 190 -1.38 -23.53 0.47
C GLY A 190 -1.71 -22.36 -0.46
N GLU A 191 -2.32 -22.67 -1.61
CA GLU A 191 -2.92 -21.64 -2.49
C GLU A 191 -3.97 -20.85 -1.68
N PRO A 192 -4.04 -19.52 -1.82
CA PRO A 192 -4.89 -18.70 -0.96
C PRO A 192 -6.36 -19.06 -1.16
N GLY A 193 -6.90 -19.79 -0.20
CA GLY A 193 -8.31 -20.09 -0.13
C GLY A 193 -9.15 -18.83 0.15
N PRO A 194 -10.48 -18.95 0.09
CA PRO A 194 -11.40 -17.82 0.28
C PRO A 194 -11.19 -17.10 1.62
N ILE A 195 -10.74 -17.81 2.66
CA ILE A 195 -10.45 -17.25 3.97
C ILE A 195 -9.23 -16.32 3.91
N ALA A 196 -8.12 -16.74 3.28
CA ALA A 196 -6.92 -15.92 3.17
C ALA A 196 -7.21 -14.62 2.39
N VAL A 197 -7.97 -14.73 1.30
CA VAL A 197 -8.43 -13.57 0.51
C VAL A 197 -9.30 -12.65 1.36
N ALA A 198 -10.30 -13.18 2.08
CA ALA A 198 -11.16 -12.37 2.93
C ALA A 198 -10.38 -11.64 4.04
N VAL A 199 -9.40 -12.30 4.65
CA VAL A 199 -8.52 -11.69 5.67
C VAL A 199 -7.66 -10.59 5.05
N GLY A 200 -7.11 -10.80 3.85
CA GLY A 200 -6.35 -9.77 3.12
C GLY A 200 -7.19 -8.55 2.76
N VAL A 201 -8.42 -8.76 2.28
CA VAL A 201 -9.39 -7.69 2.00
C VAL A 201 -9.73 -6.92 3.28
N ALA A 202 -9.95 -7.63 4.39
CA ALA A 202 -10.19 -7.00 5.69
C ALA A 202 -8.98 -6.15 6.14
N ALA A 203 -7.76 -6.64 5.97
CA ALA A 203 -6.53 -5.92 6.29
C ALA A 203 -6.44 -4.57 5.54
N LEU A 204 -6.63 -4.61 4.22
CA LEU A 204 -6.58 -3.42 3.36
C LEU A 204 -7.74 -2.46 3.64
N THR A 205 -8.93 -2.99 3.94
CA THR A 205 -10.10 -2.19 4.32
C THR A 205 -9.86 -1.46 5.64
N LEU A 206 -9.29 -2.13 6.65
CA LEU A 206 -8.90 -1.50 7.91
C LEU A 206 -7.88 -0.39 7.68
N LEU A 207 -6.88 -0.61 6.84
CA LEU A 207 -5.90 0.39 6.49
C LEU A 207 -6.54 1.61 5.80
N LEU A 208 -7.40 1.38 4.80
CA LEU A 208 -8.10 2.44 4.07
C LEU A 208 -8.98 3.28 4.99
N ILE A 209 -9.87 2.64 5.77
CA ILE A 209 -10.80 3.33 6.67
C ILE A 209 -10.02 4.03 7.80
N GLY A 210 -8.98 3.38 8.33
CA GLY A 210 -8.08 3.95 9.33
C GLY A 210 -7.33 5.19 8.83
N SER A 211 -7.08 5.31 7.52
CA SER A 211 -6.36 6.43 6.90
C SER A 211 -7.24 7.66 6.66
N LEU A 212 -8.57 7.53 6.66
CA LEU A 212 -9.51 8.64 6.38
C LEU A 212 -9.34 9.82 7.34
N PRO A 213 -9.30 9.65 8.68
CA PRO A 213 -9.11 10.78 9.59
C PRO A 213 -7.73 11.43 9.46
N ALA A 214 -6.70 10.66 9.09
CA ALA A 214 -5.35 11.20 8.87
C ALA A 214 -5.31 12.11 7.63
N ALA A 215 -5.96 11.71 6.53
CA ALA A 215 -6.09 12.53 5.33
C ALA A 215 -6.92 13.79 5.58
N GLN A 216 -8.02 13.68 6.32
CA GLN A 216 -8.81 14.84 6.74
C GLN A 216 -7.97 15.81 7.57
N ALA A 217 -7.23 15.30 8.56
CA ALA A 217 -6.34 16.12 9.38
C ALA A 217 -5.22 16.78 8.55
N MET A 218 -4.68 16.10 7.54
CA MET A 218 -3.71 16.68 6.60
C MET A 218 -4.32 17.83 5.78
N ALA A 219 -5.55 17.65 5.28
CA ALA A 219 -6.24 18.64 4.46
C ALA A 219 -6.64 19.89 5.26
N THR A 220 -7.07 19.72 6.51
CA THR A 220 -7.51 20.82 7.39
C THR A 220 -6.42 21.31 8.33
N TRP A 221 -5.18 20.84 8.17
CA TRP A 221 -4.09 21.26 9.04
C TRP A 221 -3.95 22.78 8.94
N HIS A 222 -3.87 23.50 10.05
CA HIS A 222 -3.45 24.89 10.04
C HIS A 222 -2.00 24.91 10.51
N SER A 223 -1.08 25.49 9.72
CA SER A 223 0.28 25.72 10.21
C SER A 223 0.12 26.70 11.37
N PRO A 224 0.46 26.32 12.61
CA PRO A 224 0.67 27.33 13.64
C PRO A 224 1.73 28.26 13.10
N SER A 225 1.42 29.56 13.01
CA SER A 225 2.39 30.61 12.80
C SER A 225 3.63 30.28 13.63
N GLY A 226 4.77 30.12 12.95
CA GLY A 226 6.02 29.79 13.62
C GLY A 226 6.34 30.80 14.73
N PRO A 227 7.13 30.41 15.75
CA PRO A 227 7.72 31.39 16.66
C PRO A 227 8.55 32.42 15.91
#